data_AF-A0A2D5AEC3-F1
#
_entry.id   AF-A0A2D5AEC3-F1
#
_cell.length_a   1.000
_cell.length_b   1.000
_cell.length_c   1.000
_cell.angle_alpha   90.00
_cell.angle_beta   90.00
_cell.angle_gamma   90.00
#
_symmetry.space_group_name_H-M   'P 1'
#
loop_
_entity.id
_entity.type
_entity.pdbx_description
1 polymer ?
#
loop_
_entity_poly.entity_id
_entity_poly.type
_entity_poly.pdbx_seq_one_letter_code
_entity_poly.pdbx_strand_id
1 'polypeptide(L)'
;MRPDRLAVDALTGWIAVRQQDRIPTAPRTVDMWLFWGQVLHTAARCLPDATPAQLMNWTEEEWQWAVAHERATWAEMQPQERMFSNAPRDVMRWFQEGPFTRVGRVPQDSPDRLGMFLGWRAVEAALEAHPEWTDADVLEWTDPQPVLRAYRP
;
A
#
# COMPACT_ATOMS: atom_id res chain seq x y z
N MET A 1 -9.04 -16.40 -11.09
CA MET A 1 -9.83 -15.80 -10.00
C MET A 1 -10.03 -16.86 -8.93
N ARG A 2 -9.63 -16.58 -7.68
CA ARG A 2 -9.78 -17.50 -6.54
C ARG A 2 -11.13 -17.22 -5.86
N PRO A 3 -12.06 -18.19 -5.78
CA PRO A 3 -13.42 -17.93 -5.25
C PRO A 3 -13.42 -17.38 -3.82
N ASP A 4 -12.46 -17.80 -3.01
CA ASP A 4 -12.27 -17.37 -1.62
C ASP A 4 -11.83 -15.89 -1.49
N ARG A 5 -11.44 -15.24 -2.59
CA ARG A 5 -10.98 -13.84 -2.60
C ARG A 5 -11.93 -12.88 -3.31
N LEU A 6 -13.03 -13.39 -3.88
CA LEU A 6 -13.95 -12.59 -4.69
C LEU A 6 -14.50 -11.37 -3.92
N ALA A 7 -14.87 -11.54 -2.65
CA ALA A 7 -15.38 -10.45 -1.82
C ALA A 7 -14.33 -9.35 -1.59
N VAL A 8 -13.09 -9.76 -1.30
CA VAL A 8 -11.96 -8.84 -1.09
C VAL A 8 -11.62 -8.09 -2.38
N ASP A 9 -11.48 -8.82 -3.49
CA ASP A 9 -11.14 -8.23 -4.79
C ASP A 9 -12.22 -7.22 -5.24
N ALA A 10 -13.49 -7.60 -5.09
CA ALA A 10 -14.61 -6.74 -5.46
C ALA A 10 -14.67 -5.47 -4.60
N LEU A 11 -14.50 -5.60 -3.28
CA LEU A 11 -14.54 -4.46 -2.37
C LEU A 11 -13.33 -3.53 -2.59
N THR A 12 -12.12 -4.07 -2.63
CA THR A 12 -10.88 -3.30 -2.82
C THR A 12 -10.92 -2.56 -4.15
N GLY A 13 -11.36 -3.23 -5.22
CA GLY A 13 -11.56 -2.61 -6.53
C GLY A 13 -12.63 -1.50 -6.50
N TRP A 14 -13.75 -1.72 -5.80
CA TRP A 14 -14.79 -0.70 -5.66
C TRP A 14 -14.32 0.54 -4.91
N ILE A 15 -13.59 0.37 -3.79
CA ILE A 15 -13.01 1.48 -3.02
C ILE A 15 -12.00 2.25 -3.88
N ALA A 16 -11.11 1.53 -4.57
CA ALA A 16 -10.10 2.14 -5.43
C ALA A 16 -10.72 2.99 -6.55
N VAL A 17 -11.76 2.47 -7.23
CA VAL A 17 -12.50 3.23 -8.25
C VAL A 17 -13.22 4.43 -7.63
N ARG A 18 -13.79 4.29 -6.44
CA ARG A 18 -14.48 5.40 -5.76
C ARG A 18 -13.52 6.53 -5.36
N GLN A 19 -12.27 6.21 -5.06
CA GLN A 19 -11.23 7.14 -4.64
C GLN A 19 -10.33 7.63 -5.78
N GLN A 20 -10.55 7.18 -7.03
CA GLN A 20 -9.66 7.49 -8.16
C GLN A 20 -9.46 8.99 -8.41
N ASP A 21 -10.51 9.80 -8.15
CA ASP A 21 -10.48 11.25 -8.36
C ASP A 21 -9.54 11.97 -7.37
N ARG A 22 -9.10 11.26 -6.31
CA ARG A 22 -8.11 11.76 -5.34
C ARG A 22 -6.67 11.56 -5.78
N ILE A 23 -6.42 10.72 -6.79
CA ILE A 23 -5.08 10.54 -7.34
C ILE A 23 -4.73 11.76 -8.19
N PRO A 24 -3.61 12.46 -7.92
CA PRO A 24 -3.17 13.57 -8.76
C PRO A 24 -2.93 13.12 -10.21
N THR A 25 -3.11 14.01 -11.19
CA THR A 25 -2.92 13.68 -12.62
C THR A 25 -1.53 13.10 -12.95
N ALA A 26 -0.50 13.54 -12.24
CA ALA A 26 0.86 13.00 -12.33
C ALA A 26 1.28 12.55 -10.93
N PRO A 27 0.82 11.37 -10.46
CA PRO A 27 1.05 10.95 -9.09
C PRO A 27 2.53 10.61 -8.91
N ARG A 28 3.08 11.04 -7.78
CA ARG A 28 4.37 10.56 -7.31
C ARG A 28 4.19 9.19 -6.67
N THR A 29 5.30 8.49 -6.47
CA THR A 29 5.29 7.19 -5.81
C THR A 29 4.62 7.27 -4.43
N VAL A 30 4.91 8.32 -3.65
CA VAL A 30 4.26 8.59 -2.36
C VAL A 30 2.75 8.87 -2.46
N ASP A 31 2.27 9.45 -3.55
CA ASP A 31 0.83 9.74 -3.70
C ASP A 31 0.06 8.43 -3.90
N MET A 32 0.61 7.51 -4.71
CA MET A 32 0.10 6.15 -4.85
C MET A 32 0.24 5.34 -3.56
N TRP A 33 1.26 5.63 -2.76
CA TRP A 33 1.51 4.99 -1.48
C TRP A 33 0.37 5.27 -0.49
N LEU A 34 0.01 6.56 -0.35
CA LEU A 34 -1.14 6.99 0.45
C LEU A 34 -2.44 6.39 -0.11
N PHE A 35 -2.67 6.51 -1.41
CA PHE A 35 -3.89 6.01 -2.06
C PHE A 35 -4.15 4.53 -1.74
N TRP A 36 -3.17 3.66 -1.96
CA TRP A 36 -3.33 2.23 -1.68
C TRP A 36 -3.41 1.91 -0.20
N GLY A 37 -2.73 2.70 0.64
CA GLY A 37 -2.87 2.59 2.09
C GLY A 37 -4.30 2.85 2.57
N GLN A 38 -4.94 3.89 2.04
CA GLN A 38 -6.35 4.20 2.34
C GLN A 38 -7.28 3.08 1.88
N VAL A 39 -7.08 2.60 0.64
CA VAL A 39 -7.90 1.52 0.07
C VAL A 39 -7.83 0.26 0.94
N LEU A 40 -6.63 -0.18 1.31
CA LEU A 40 -6.41 -1.39 2.09
C LEU A 40 -6.86 -1.25 3.54
N HIS A 41 -6.62 -0.09 4.15
CA HIS A 41 -7.12 0.22 5.48
C HIS A 41 -8.65 0.12 5.54
N THR A 42 -9.35 0.77 4.61
CA THR A 42 -10.81 0.72 4.54
C THR A 42 -11.32 -0.69 4.25
N ALA A 43 -10.68 -1.42 3.33
CA ALA A 43 -11.04 -2.81 3.05
C ALA A 43 -10.89 -3.70 4.30
N ALA A 44 -9.82 -3.53 5.08
CA ALA A 44 -9.60 -4.26 6.33
C ALA A 44 -10.67 -3.97 7.38
N ARG A 45 -11.11 -2.71 7.51
CA ARG A 45 -12.22 -2.33 8.42
C ARG A 45 -13.55 -2.91 7.99
N CYS A 46 -13.81 -3.03 6.69
CA CYS A 46 -15.04 -3.61 6.15
C CYS A 46 -15.06 -5.15 6.17
N LEU A 47 -13.91 -5.80 6.16
CA LEU A 47 -13.76 -7.25 6.14
C LEU A 47 -12.87 -7.71 7.33
N PRO A 48 -13.36 -7.62 8.58
CA PRO A 48 -12.55 -7.90 9.77
C PRO A 48 -12.08 -9.36 9.86
N ASP A 49 -12.76 -10.29 9.18
CA ASP A 49 -12.40 -11.71 9.14
C ASP A 49 -11.37 -12.04 8.05
N ALA A 50 -11.08 -11.09 7.14
CA ALA A 50 -10.10 -11.29 6.08
C ALA A 50 -8.68 -11.16 6.63
N THR A 51 -7.81 -12.10 6.27
CA THR A 51 -6.40 -12.02 6.62
C THR A 51 -5.69 -10.92 5.81
N PRO A 52 -4.58 -10.36 6.31
CA PRO A 52 -3.78 -9.41 5.53
C PRO A 52 -3.30 -9.96 4.17
N ALA A 53 -2.93 -11.24 4.12
CA ALA A 53 -2.62 -11.93 2.88
C ALA A 53 -3.82 -11.94 1.90
N GLN A 54 -5.04 -12.18 2.40
CA GLN A 54 -6.24 -12.13 1.57
C GLN A 54 -6.48 -10.72 1.02
N LEU A 55 -6.37 -9.67 1.85
CA LEU A 55 -6.51 -8.26 1.46
C LEU A 55 -5.54 -7.85 0.35
N MET A 56 -4.32 -8.38 0.38
CA MET A 56 -3.28 -8.13 -0.62
C MET A 56 -3.35 -9.06 -1.84
N ASN A 57 -4.29 -10.02 -1.84
CA ASN A 57 -4.34 -11.11 -2.81
C ASN A 57 -3.01 -11.90 -2.90
N TRP A 58 -2.34 -12.07 -1.77
CA TRP A 58 -1.09 -12.81 -1.60
C TRP A 58 -1.29 -14.17 -0.92
N THR A 59 -0.32 -15.06 -1.02
CA THR A 59 -0.23 -16.22 -0.14
C THR A 59 0.20 -15.78 1.27
N GLU A 60 0.03 -16.67 2.24
CA GLU A 60 0.50 -16.37 3.60
C GLU A 60 2.03 -16.26 3.62
N GLU A 61 2.73 -17.07 2.84
CA GLU A 61 4.20 -17.00 2.69
C GLU A 61 4.66 -15.65 2.14
N GLU A 62 3.96 -15.12 1.13
CA GLU A 62 4.23 -13.79 0.56
C GLU A 62 4.01 -12.69 1.60
N TRP A 63 2.93 -12.78 2.40
CA TRP A 63 2.70 -11.83 3.50
C TRP A 63 3.79 -11.90 4.56
N GLN A 64 4.15 -13.10 5.03
CA GLN A 64 5.23 -13.28 6.01
C GLN A 64 6.58 -12.79 5.47
N TRP A 65 6.85 -13.00 4.18
CA TRP A 65 8.02 -12.44 3.51
C TRP A 65 8.02 -10.91 3.59
N ALA A 66 6.91 -10.26 3.25
CA ALA A 66 6.80 -8.80 3.25
C ALA A 66 7.00 -8.22 4.64
N VAL A 67 6.44 -8.85 5.68
CA VAL A 67 6.64 -8.46 7.08
C VAL A 67 8.11 -8.64 7.49
N ALA A 68 8.73 -9.77 7.18
CA ALA A 68 10.13 -10.02 7.51
C ALA A 68 11.12 -9.07 6.80
N HIS A 69 10.75 -8.55 5.63
CA HIS A 69 11.57 -7.66 4.81
C HIS A 69 11.04 -6.22 4.78
N GLU A 70 10.14 -5.84 5.69
CA GLU A 70 9.47 -4.53 5.72
C GLU A 70 10.49 -3.38 5.72
N ARG A 71 11.45 -3.43 6.65
CA ARG A 71 12.51 -2.43 6.78
C ARG A 71 13.46 -2.37 5.57
N ALA A 72 13.80 -3.53 4.99
CA ALA A 72 14.67 -3.59 3.81
C ALA A 72 13.96 -2.99 2.58
N THR A 73 12.67 -3.28 2.42
CA THR A 73 11.83 -2.75 1.34
C THR A 73 11.64 -1.25 1.50
N TRP A 74 11.34 -0.79 2.72
CA TRP A 74 11.27 0.63 3.05
C TRP A 74 12.59 1.37 2.76
N ALA A 75 13.75 0.76 3.04
CA ALA A 75 15.05 1.33 2.73
C ALA A 75 15.31 1.50 1.21
N GLU A 76 14.69 0.68 0.37
CA GLU A 76 14.70 0.86 -1.09
C GLU A 76 13.71 1.93 -1.55
N MET A 77 12.65 2.21 -0.80
CA MET A 77 11.64 3.23 -1.12
C MET A 77 12.01 4.64 -0.62
N GLN A 78 12.65 4.74 0.54
CA GLN A 78 12.95 5.99 1.23
C GLN A 78 13.75 7.04 0.42
N PRO A 79 14.65 6.70 -0.53
CA PRO A 79 15.42 7.71 -1.24
C PRO A 79 14.49 8.72 -1.93
N GLN A 80 14.79 10.02 -1.80
CA GLN A 80 13.91 11.08 -2.31
C GLN A 80 13.62 10.92 -3.81
N GLU A 81 14.62 10.53 -4.59
CA GLU A 81 14.50 10.28 -6.03
C GLU A 81 13.45 9.21 -6.37
N ARG A 82 13.20 8.25 -5.47
CA ARG A 82 12.22 7.17 -5.65
C ARG A 82 10.88 7.56 -5.04
N MET A 83 10.88 7.96 -3.77
CA MET A 83 9.67 8.32 -3.04
C MET A 83 8.88 9.43 -3.75
N PHE A 84 9.58 10.42 -4.31
CA PHE A 84 8.97 11.56 -4.99
C PHE A 84 9.07 11.47 -6.52
N SER A 85 9.48 10.32 -7.09
CA SER A 85 9.42 10.12 -8.54
C SER A 85 7.98 10.18 -9.03
N ASN A 86 7.75 10.97 -10.07
CA ASN A 86 6.50 11.02 -10.85
C ASN A 86 6.66 10.35 -12.22
N ALA A 87 7.81 9.71 -12.49
CA ALA A 87 8.00 8.97 -13.73
C ALA A 87 7.09 7.74 -13.71
N PRO A 88 6.15 7.57 -14.67
CA PRO A 88 5.16 6.49 -14.60
C PRO A 88 5.78 5.10 -14.48
N ARG A 89 6.94 4.89 -15.11
CA ARG A 89 7.67 3.61 -15.01
C ARG A 89 8.19 3.32 -13.61
N ASP A 90 8.67 4.33 -12.89
CA ASP A 90 9.21 4.15 -11.54
C ASP A 90 8.10 3.92 -10.54
N VAL A 91 6.99 4.68 -10.66
CA VAL A 91 5.78 4.49 -9.86
C VAL A 91 5.24 3.07 -10.07
N MET A 92 5.00 2.66 -11.33
CA MET A 92 4.39 1.37 -11.64
C MET A 92 5.18 0.16 -11.12
N ARG A 93 6.51 0.26 -11.02
CA ARG A 93 7.34 -0.84 -10.49
C ARG A 93 7.02 -1.22 -9.04
N TRP A 94 6.41 -0.31 -8.27
CA TRP A 94 6.00 -0.53 -6.88
C TRP A 94 4.59 -1.11 -6.71
N PHE A 95 3.68 -0.82 -7.65
CA PHE A 95 2.23 -1.05 -7.47
C PHE A 95 1.61 -1.96 -8.52
N GLN A 96 2.34 -2.32 -9.58
CA GLN A 96 1.80 -3.23 -10.60
C GLN A 96 1.86 -4.69 -10.16
N GLU A 97 0.91 -5.47 -10.66
CA GLU A 97 0.94 -6.93 -10.56
C GLU A 97 2.11 -7.51 -11.36
N GLY A 98 2.66 -8.60 -10.86
CA GLY A 98 3.78 -9.28 -11.50
C GLY A 98 4.28 -10.46 -10.69
N PRO A 99 5.40 -11.07 -11.09
CA PRO A 99 5.99 -12.16 -10.31
C PRO A 99 6.71 -11.69 -9.04
N PHE A 100 7.11 -10.41 -8.97
CA PHE A 100 7.80 -9.78 -7.83
C PHE A 100 7.90 -8.26 -8.03
N THR A 101 8.23 -7.53 -6.96
CA THR A 101 8.45 -6.07 -7.02
C THR A 101 9.82 -5.73 -7.61
N ARG A 102 9.85 -5.01 -8.73
CA ARG A 102 11.07 -4.76 -9.54
C ARG A 102 11.72 -3.41 -9.24
N VAL A 103 12.21 -3.21 -8.02
CA VAL A 103 12.84 -1.94 -7.61
C VAL A 103 14.16 -2.16 -6.88
N GLY A 104 15.20 -1.42 -7.26
CA GLY A 104 16.46 -1.34 -6.52
C GLY A 104 17.05 -2.72 -6.24
N ARG A 105 17.27 -3.01 -4.95
CA ARG A 105 17.79 -4.30 -4.45
C ARG A 105 16.70 -5.24 -3.92
N VAL A 106 15.42 -4.98 -4.20
CA VAL A 106 14.34 -5.88 -3.81
C VAL A 106 14.59 -7.26 -4.47
N PRO A 107 14.66 -8.35 -3.68
CA PRO A 107 14.89 -9.70 -4.19
C PRO A 107 13.79 -10.22 -5.13
N GLN A 108 14.11 -11.20 -5.97
CA GLN A 108 13.15 -11.79 -6.92
C GLN A 108 12.15 -12.76 -6.29
N ASP A 109 12.40 -13.23 -5.07
CA ASP A 109 11.47 -14.00 -4.23
C ASP A 109 10.49 -13.09 -3.47
N SER A 110 10.57 -11.77 -3.68
CA SER A 110 9.61 -10.84 -3.11
C SER A 110 8.22 -10.97 -3.75
N PRO A 111 7.15 -10.68 -3.01
CA PRO A 111 5.83 -10.48 -3.59
C PRO A 111 5.81 -9.31 -4.59
N ASP A 112 4.78 -9.30 -5.43
CA ASP A 112 4.44 -8.11 -6.20
C ASP A 112 3.99 -6.96 -5.28
N ARG A 113 3.73 -5.79 -5.84
CA ARG A 113 2.98 -4.70 -5.17
C ARG A 113 3.44 -4.32 -3.75
N LEU A 114 4.73 -4.44 -3.43
CA LEU A 114 5.23 -4.06 -2.09
C LEU A 114 4.99 -2.59 -1.75
N GLY A 115 4.81 -1.72 -2.75
CA GLY A 115 4.39 -0.34 -2.52
C GLY A 115 3.01 -0.25 -1.86
N MET A 116 2.07 -1.13 -2.21
CA MET A 116 0.75 -1.18 -1.58
C MET A 116 0.87 -1.63 -0.12
N PHE A 117 1.67 -2.66 0.14
CA PHE A 117 1.94 -3.16 1.49
C PHE A 117 2.50 -2.07 2.38
N LEU A 118 3.59 -1.42 1.97
CA LEU A 118 4.17 -0.33 2.75
C LEU A 118 3.13 0.78 3.01
N GLY A 119 2.20 1.00 2.07
CA GLY A 119 1.25 2.12 2.13
C GLY A 119 0.20 1.89 3.20
N TRP A 120 -0.28 0.66 3.22
CA TRP A 120 -1.15 0.20 4.29
C TRP A 120 -0.47 0.28 5.65
N ARG A 121 0.77 -0.24 5.76
CA ARG A 121 1.55 -0.16 7.00
C ARG A 121 1.78 1.28 7.47
N ALA A 122 2.01 2.20 6.54
CA ALA A 122 2.19 3.60 6.86
C ALA A 122 0.91 4.27 7.37
N VAL A 123 -0.25 3.97 6.77
CA VAL A 123 -1.56 4.46 7.24
C VAL A 123 -1.88 3.92 8.63
N GLU A 124 -1.66 2.62 8.89
CA GLU A 124 -1.87 2.05 10.23
C GLU A 124 -0.96 2.71 11.28
N ALA A 125 0.33 2.90 10.95
CA ALA A 125 1.27 3.58 11.85
C ALA A 125 0.88 5.05 12.11
N ALA A 126 0.32 5.72 11.11
CA ALA A 126 -0.16 7.09 11.25
C ALA A 126 -1.36 7.20 12.20
N LEU A 127 -2.32 6.27 12.11
CA LEU A 127 -3.45 6.20 13.04
C LEU A 127 -2.99 5.84 14.47
N GLU A 128 -2.03 4.93 14.61
CA GLU A 128 -1.48 4.58 15.93
C GLU A 128 -0.78 5.78 16.59
N ALA A 129 -0.08 6.60 15.80
CA ALA A 129 0.59 7.82 16.27
C ALA A 129 -0.38 8.98 16.58
N HIS A 130 -1.60 8.93 16.03
CA HIS A 130 -2.61 9.99 16.14
C HIS A 130 -3.99 9.43 16.52
N PRO A 131 -4.21 9.08 17.80
CA PRO A 131 -5.47 8.49 18.27
C PRO A 131 -6.70 9.38 18.09
N GLU A 132 -6.50 10.67 17.82
CA GLU A 132 -7.56 11.63 17.49
C GLU A 132 -8.12 11.44 16.07
N TRP A 133 -7.40 10.76 15.18
CA TRP A 133 -7.87 10.47 13.83
C TRP A 133 -8.74 9.21 13.82
N THR A 134 -9.78 9.26 12.99
CA THR A 134 -10.76 8.19 12.82
C THR A 134 -10.53 7.46 11.49
N ASP A 135 -11.10 6.25 11.36
CA ASP A 135 -11.08 5.51 10.08
C ASP A 135 -11.74 6.32 8.94
N ALA A 136 -12.68 7.22 9.26
CA ALA A 136 -13.31 8.09 8.28
C ALA A 136 -12.36 9.20 7.78
N ASP A 137 -11.49 9.72 8.66
CA ASP A 137 -10.50 10.73 8.29
C ASP A 137 -9.49 10.20 7.27
N VAL A 138 -9.16 8.91 7.36
CA VAL A 138 -8.22 8.24 6.44
C VAL A 138 -8.63 8.46 5.00
N LEU A 139 -9.91 8.31 4.67
CA LEU A 139 -10.40 8.47 3.30
C LEU A 139 -10.25 9.90 2.78
N GLU A 140 -10.17 10.89 3.67
CA GLU A 140 -10.07 12.32 3.35
C GLU A 140 -8.62 12.81 3.22
N TRP A 141 -7.63 11.99 3.61
CA TRP A 141 -6.22 12.37 3.50
C TRP A 141 -5.81 12.57 2.04
N THR A 142 -5.15 13.70 1.79
CA THR A 142 -4.62 14.06 0.46
C THR A 142 -3.14 14.42 0.53
N ASP A 143 -2.67 14.90 1.68
CA ASP A 143 -1.26 15.13 1.96
C ASP A 143 -0.63 13.85 2.54
N PRO A 144 0.36 13.23 1.87
CA PRO A 144 1.03 12.06 2.41
C PRO A 144 2.05 12.39 3.51
N GLN A 145 2.43 13.65 3.73
CA GLN A 145 3.46 14.02 4.70
C GLN A 145 3.23 13.51 6.13
N PRO A 146 2.01 13.54 6.70
CA PRO A 146 1.77 13.00 8.04
C PRO A 146 2.03 11.49 8.12
N VAL A 147 1.57 10.75 7.10
CA VAL A 147 1.78 9.30 6.97
C VAL A 147 3.27 8.96 6.85
N LEU A 148 4.01 9.72 6.05
CA LEU A 148 5.46 9.57 5.91
C LEU A 148 6.23 9.79 7.22
N ARG A 149 5.78 10.72 8.06
CA ARG A 149 6.47 11.07 9.31
C ARG A 149 6.27 10.01 10.37
N ALA A 150 5.08 9.40 10.42
CA ALA A 150 4.75 8.35 11.36
C ALA A 150 5.42 7.01 11.01
N TYR A 151 5.73 6.77 9.74
CA TYR A 151 6.18 5.45 9.27
C TYR A 151 7.69 5.34 9.03
N ARG A 152 8.39 4.72 10.00
CA ARG A 152 9.83 4.36 9.94
C ARG A 152 10.08 2.99 10.59
N PRO A 153 9.78 1.88 9.88
CA PRO A 153 9.99 0.51 10.38
C PRO A 153 11.47 0.16 10.59
#